data_AF-A0AAD9P5C9-F1
#
_entry.id   AF-A0AAD9P5C9-F1
#
_cell.length_a   1.000
_cell.length_b   1.000
_cell.length_c   1.000
_cell.angle_alpha   90.00
_cell.angle_beta   90.00
_cell.angle_gamma   90.00
#
_symmetry.space_group_name_H-M   'P 1'
#
loop_
_entity.id
_entity.type
_entity.pdbx_description
1 polymer ?
#
loop_
_entity_poly.entity_id
_entity_poly.type
_entity_poly.pdbx_seq_one_letter_code
_entity_poly.pdbx_strand_id
1 'polypeptide(L)'
;MGQLDLKSKALLETASDTALVCSSGRVDVRYLARIKAENITLSVGKLNVEAGGLLTVAASDRPEDTLDSIRGQGKSGNTPSGGGHACKGGYGGTVAGGDYYGSLYDSQERGSRGGSRVIGGPGGNGGGLIHLNIGVSLFIDGTLTVNGGDGRDGGAGGSAGSIRVSAAAFEGHGSLHAVGGAGSAGGSAGRISVHIGNWNHFHGRHVATGGKGETINSHGGPGSVYLRDIRYMRAHTQLLLDGGGATWDLYYTLDEPSMVNYTFDELHLTNSASLQMKSGDDVSRSLTAVKIYGDKTGRIHLHSNHIGFLEKAATLQTTMKTPANIWIDEGAKAYMATLVYILARGEIALKVCSHPLRLLIIAY
;
A
#
# COMPACT_ATOMS: atom_id res chain seq x y z
N MET A 1 26.86 -7.24 -22.54
CA MET A 1 26.09 -6.82 -21.36
C MET A 1 26.76 -7.39 -20.13
N GLY A 2 27.01 -6.58 -19.10
CA GLY A 2 27.66 -7.03 -17.86
C GLY A 2 26.74 -7.93 -17.01
N GLN A 3 27.34 -8.59 -16.01
CA GLN A 3 26.64 -9.36 -14.99
C GLN A 3 27.16 -8.93 -13.61
N LEU A 4 26.25 -8.72 -12.66
CA LEU A 4 26.55 -8.57 -11.25
C LEU A 4 26.07 -9.83 -10.53
N ASP A 5 26.98 -10.56 -9.90
CA ASP A 5 26.67 -11.83 -9.25
C ASP A 5 27.16 -11.77 -7.80
N LEU A 6 26.24 -11.47 -6.87
CA LEU A 6 26.51 -11.48 -5.45
C LEU A 6 26.46 -12.93 -4.96
N LYS A 7 27.64 -13.47 -4.68
CA LYS A 7 27.79 -14.83 -4.13
C LYS A 7 27.14 -14.94 -2.75
N SER A 8 26.96 -16.17 -2.29
CA SER A 8 26.28 -16.45 -1.04
C SER A 8 26.86 -15.63 0.12
N LYS A 9 25.98 -15.01 0.91
CA LYS A 9 26.32 -14.12 2.04
C LYS A 9 27.11 -12.85 1.69
N ALA A 10 27.29 -12.53 0.42
CA ALA A 10 27.92 -11.28 0.02
C ALA A 10 27.05 -10.08 0.43
N LEU A 11 27.70 -8.98 0.83
CA LEU A 11 27.05 -7.73 1.16
C LEU A 11 27.49 -6.66 0.16
N LEU A 12 26.53 -6.07 -0.52
CA LEU A 12 26.69 -4.82 -1.26
C LEU A 12 26.02 -3.72 -0.45
N GLU A 13 26.80 -2.76 0.04
CA GLU A 13 26.32 -1.66 0.87
C GLU A 13 26.79 -0.33 0.28
N THR A 14 25.89 0.65 0.19
CA THR A 14 26.25 2.04 -0.14
C THR A 14 26.54 2.84 1.12
N ALA A 15 27.29 3.92 0.98
CA ALA A 15 27.41 4.91 2.05
C ALA A 15 26.03 5.54 2.36
N SER A 16 25.93 6.22 3.51
CA SER A 16 24.75 6.98 3.90
C SER A 16 24.38 8.02 2.83
N ASP A 17 23.08 8.31 2.73
CA ASP A 17 22.50 9.24 1.76
C ASP A 17 22.89 8.97 0.28
N THR A 18 23.35 7.74 -0.03
CA THR A 18 23.79 7.35 -1.37
C THR A 18 22.82 6.35 -1.98
N ALA A 19 22.32 6.66 -3.18
CA ALA A 19 21.49 5.75 -3.95
C ALA A 19 22.33 4.72 -4.71
N LEU A 20 21.87 3.47 -4.74
CA LEU A 20 22.39 2.44 -5.64
C LEU A 20 21.67 2.53 -6.98
N VAL A 21 22.41 2.86 -8.03
CA VAL A 21 21.92 2.80 -9.42
C VAL A 21 22.73 1.76 -10.18
N CYS A 22 22.07 0.76 -10.73
CA CYS A 22 22.72 -0.32 -11.47
C CYS A 22 22.04 -0.57 -12.81
N SER A 23 22.85 -0.59 -13.87
CA SER A 23 22.43 -0.99 -15.22
C SER A 23 23.27 -2.19 -15.68
N SER A 24 22.62 -3.33 -15.88
CA SER A 24 23.31 -4.61 -16.15
C SER A 24 22.46 -5.54 -17.00
N GLY A 25 23.07 -6.50 -17.71
CA GLY A 25 22.29 -7.55 -18.38
C GLY A 25 21.63 -8.50 -17.38
N ARG A 26 22.33 -8.80 -16.29
CA ARG A 26 21.89 -9.74 -15.26
C ARG A 26 22.38 -9.32 -13.88
N VAL A 27 21.51 -9.46 -12.88
CA VAL A 27 21.84 -9.35 -11.46
C VAL A 27 21.36 -10.61 -10.75
N ASP A 28 22.28 -11.31 -10.09
CA ASP A 28 21.96 -12.43 -9.21
C ASP A 28 22.31 -12.05 -7.77
N VAL A 29 21.31 -12.13 -6.88
CA VAL A 29 21.46 -12.02 -5.43
C VAL A 29 21.26 -13.41 -4.86
N ARG A 30 22.36 -14.13 -4.65
CA ARG A 30 22.31 -15.53 -4.25
C ARG A 30 21.90 -15.72 -2.80
N TYR A 31 21.78 -16.98 -2.37
CA TYR A 31 21.44 -17.38 -1.00
C TYR A 31 22.13 -16.53 0.08
N LEU A 32 21.32 -15.84 0.90
CA LEU A 32 21.73 -14.94 1.99
C LEU A 32 22.58 -13.73 1.57
N ALA A 33 22.72 -13.44 0.27
CA ALA A 33 23.35 -12.20 -0.17
C ALA A 33 22.42 -11.00 0.11
N ARG A 34 23.02 -9.84 0.41
CA ARG A 34 22.30 -8.64 0.81
C ARG A 34 22.72 -7.46 -0.04
N ILE A 35 21.75 -6.73 -0.58
CA ILE A 35 21.91 -5.39 -1.13
C ILE A 35 21.26 -4.43 -0.15
N LYS A 36 22.06 -3.54 0.43
CA LYS A 36 21.63 -2.48 1.34
C LYS A 36 21.98 -1.14 0.70
N ALA A 37 20.99 -0.28 0.55
CA ALA A 37 21.21 1.08 0.08
C ALA A 37 20.13 2.02 0.61
N GLU A 38 20.28 3.32 0.39
CA GLU A 38 19.22 4.27 0.70
C GLU A 38 18.05 4.19 -0.27
N ASN A 39 18.39 4.09 -1.55
CA ASN A 39 17.46 3.84 -2.65
C ASN A 39 18.10 2.82 -3.57
N ILE A 40 17.30 1.93 -4.15
CA ILE A 40 17.76 0.94 -5.11
C ILE A 40 17.02 1.19 -6.42
N THR A 41 17.77 1.55 -7.47
CA THR A 41 17.25 1.65 -8.84
C THR A 41 18.00 0.67 -9.74
N LEU A 42 17.32 -0.39 -10.18
CA LEU A 42 17.88 -1.42 -11.04
C LEU A 42 17.22 -1.34 -12.42
N SER A 43 18.03 -1.12 -13.46
CA SER A 43 17.61 -1.22 -14.86
C SER A 43 18.33 -2.40 -15.51
N VAL A 44 17.71 -3.59 -15.46
CA VAL A 44 18.42 -4.84 -15.78
C VAL A 44 17.62 -5.75 -16.72
N GLY A 45 18.31 -6.62 -17.46
CA GLY A 45 17.64 -7.64 -18.27
C GLY A 45 16.95 -8.70 -17.42
N LYS A 46 17.70 -9.30 -16.49
CA LYS A 46 17.21 -10.32 -15.56
C LYS A 46 17.65 -10.02 -14.13
N LEU A 47 16.72 -10.11 -13.18
CA LEU A 47 17.00 -10.04 -11.75
C LEU A 47 16.54 -11.34 -11.09
N ASN A 48 17.46 -12.01 -10.42
CA ASN A 48 17.19 -13.20 -9.61
C ASN A 48 17.57 -12.91 -8.15
N VAL A 49 16.60 -13.00 -7.24
CA VAL A 49 16.82 -12.92 -5.80
C VAL A 49 16.46 -14.27 -5.22
N GLU A 50 17.48 -15.08 -4.92
CA GLU A 50 17.32 -16.43 -4.38
C GLU A 50 16.74 -16.40 -2.96
N ALA A 51 16.31 -17.57 -2.47
CA ALA A 51 15.84 -17.74 -1.11
C ALA A 51 16.84 -17.16 -0.09
N GLY A 52 16.33 -16.38 0.86
CA GLY A 52 17.15 -15.68 1.86
C GLY A 52 17.97 -14.50 1.33
N GLY A 53 18.03 -14.26 0.02
CA GLY A 53 18.55 -13.03 -0.57
C GLY A 53 17.70 -11.83 -0.13
N LEU A 54 18.33 -10.68 0.09
CA LEU A 54 17.67 -9.49 0.61
C LEU A 54 18.04 -8.25 -0.21
N LEU A 55 17.03 -7.55 -0.71
CA LEU A 55 17.14 -6.16 -1.16
C LEU A 55 16.45 -5.29 -0.12
N THR A 56 17.23 -4.53 0.64
CA THR A 56 16.71 -3.72 1.75
C THR A 56 17.02 -2.25 1.55
N VAL A 57 15.95 -1.46 1.66
CA VAL A 57 15.99 -0.03 1.95
C VAL A 57 15.09 0.26 3.17
N ALA A 58 14.97 -0.70 4.09
CA ALA A 58 14.25 -0.51 5.34
C ALA A 58 15.00 0.46 6.25
N ALA A 59 14.27 1.29 7.00
CA ALA A 59 14.86 2.25 7.93
C ALA A 59 15.76 1.61 8.99
N SER A 60 15.44 0.40 9.46
CA SER A 60 16.25 -0.33 10.45
C SER A 60 17.62 -0.71 9.92
N ASP A 61 17.74 -0.95 8.61
CA ASP A 61 19.02 -1.19 7.96
C ASP A 61 19.75 0.12 7.65
N ARG A 62 19.12 1.30 7.81
CA ARG A 62 19.62 2.62 7.38
C ARG A 62 19.56 3.67 8.51
N PRO A 63 20.26 3.46 9.63
CA PRO A 63 20.11 4.29 10.82
C PRO A 63 20.54 5.76 10.63
N GLU A 64 21.51 5.99 9.74
CA GLU A 64 22.09 7.31 9.47
C GLU A 64 21.41 8.06 8.31
N ASP A 65 20.31 7.54 7.77
CA ASP A 65 19.58 8.19 6.68
C ASP A 65 18.95 9.51 7.10
N THR A 66 19.14 10.54 6.28
CA THR A 66 18.55 11.86 6.47
C THR A 66 17.53 12.23 5.38
N LEU A 67 17.32 11.37 4.38
CA LEU A 67 16.50 11.62 3.20
C LEU A 67 15.00 11.27 3.41
N ASP A 68 14.48 11.49 4.61
CA ASP A 68 13.06 11.27 4.91
C ASP A 68 12.16 12.24 4.11
N SER A 69 11.00 11.76 3.66
CA SER A 69 10.00 12.63 3.03
C SER A 69 9.38 13.58 4.06
N ILE A 70 9.31 14.87 3.72
CA ILE A 70 8.64 15.89 4.55
C ILE A 70 7.12 15.91 4.36
N ARG A 71 6.60 15.30 3.28
CA ARG A 71 5.18 15.44 2.86
C ARG A 71 4.20 14.85 3.87
N GLY A 72 4.57 13.74 4.50
CA GLY A 72 3.76 13.08 5.53
C GLY A 72 4.51 12.96 6.84
N GLN A 73 5.34 13.94 7.22
CA GLN A 73 6.08 13.88 8.47
C GLN A 73 5.13 13.83 9.68
N GLY A 74 5.42 12.93 10.62
CA GLY A 74 4.73 12.87 11.91
C GLY A 74 5.03 14.11 12.76
N LYS A 75 4.09 14.52 13.61
CA LYS A 75 4.23 15.72 14.44
C LYS A 75 4.93 15.36 15.75
N SER A 76 6.03 16.06 16.03
CA SER A 76 6.74 15.96 17.31
C SER A 76 5.97 16.66 18.42
N GLY A 77 6.05 16.17 19.65
CA GLY A 77 5.31 16.71 20.79
C GLY A 77 5.39 15.84 22.03
N ASN A 78 4.58 16.12 23.04
CA ASN A 78 4.46 15.25 24.21
C ASN A 78 3.75 13.93 23.86
N THR A 79 2.88 13.96 22.86
CA THR A 79 2.18 12.80 22.30
C THR A 79 2.39 12.82 20.79
N PRO A 80 3.53 12.29 20.28
CA PRO A 80 3.86 12.44 18.86
C PRO A 80 3.00 11.55 17.97
N SER A 81 2.83 11.95 16.71
CA SER A 81 2.06 11.22 15.70
C SER A 81 2.94 10.47 14.69
N GLY A 82 2.39 9.41 14.10
CA GLY A 82 3.09 8.57 13.13
C GLY A 82 3.32 9.27 11.79
N GLY A 83 4.36 8.85 11.06
CA GLY A 83 4.58 9.29 9.68
C GLY A 83 3.49 8.76 8.74
N GLY A 84 3.04 9.59 7.81
CA GLY A 84 2.13 9.24 6.72
C GLY A 84 2.87 8.85 5.43
N HIS A 85 2.19 8.06 4.59
CA HIS A 85 2.61 7.77 3.20
C HIS A 85 1.43 7.24 2.37
N ALA A 86 1.17 5.94 2.34
CA ALA A 86 0.05 5.38 1.56
C ALA A 86 -1.32 5.75 2.17
N CYS A 87 -1.34 5.85 3.49
CA CYS A 87 -2.44 6.36 4.30
C CYS A 87 -1.90 7.35 5.34
N LYS A 88 -2.78 7.92 6.18
CA LYS A 88 -2.37 8.70 7.35
C LYS A 88 -1.56 7.87 8.35
N GLY A 89 -0.59 8.51 9.00
CA GLY A 89 0.09 7.95 10.17
C GLY A 89 -0.86 7.86 11.37
N GLY A 90 -0.41 7.16 12.41
CA GLY A 90 -1.19 6.96 13.63
C GLY A 90 -1.44 8.25 14.41
N TYR A 91 -2.61 8.34 15.05
CA TYR A 91 -3.00 9.47 15.87
C TYR A 91 -2.19 9.52 17.18
N GLY A 92 -1.55 10.66 17.44
CA GLY A 92 -0.76 10.90 18.63
C GLY A 92 -1.58 11.45 19.79
N GLY A 93 -2.85 11.08 19.97
CA GLY A 93 -3.69 11.51 21.11
C GLY A 93 -4.22 12.96 21.07
N THR A 94 -3.43 13.91 20.61
CA THR A 94 -3.83 15.34 20.40
C THR A 94 -3.51 15.84 18.98
N VAL A 95 -2.65 15.12 18.25
CA VAL A 95 -2.16 15.50 16.93
C VAL A 95 -2.48 14.41 15.91
N ALA A 96 -3.02 14.82 14.76
CA ALA A 96 -3.19 13.94 13.62
C ALA A 96 -1.85 13.39 13.12
N GLY A 97 -1.87 12.16 12.60
CA GLY A 97 -0.74 11.58 11.87
C GLY A 97 -0.40 12.36 10.61
N GLY A 98 0.80 12.13 10.08
CA GLY A 98 1.21 12.69 8.81
C GLY A 98 0.26 12.27 7.68
N ASP A 99 0.09 13.13 6.67
CA ASP A 99 -0.84 12.89 5.57
C ASP A 99 -0.31 11.86 4.55
N TYR A 100 -1.23 11.36 3.73
CA TYR A 100 -0.89 10.48 2.61
C TYR A 100 -0.35 11.27 1.42
N TYR A 101 0.47 10.64 0.58
CA TYR A 101 1.00 11.21 -0.66
C TYR A 101 1.46 10.11 -1.63
N GLY A 102 1.90 10.54 -2.82
CA GLY A 102 2.36 9.65 -3.88
C GLY A 102 1.22 9.01 -4.65
N SER A 103 1.57 8.21 -5.66
CA SER A 103 0.59 7.53 -6.52
C SER A 103 0.51 6.03 -6.20
N LEU A 104 -0.72 5.51 -6.17
CA LEU A 104 -1.03 4.08 -6.16
C LEU A 104 -0.48 3.37 -7.40
N TYR A 105 -0.62 4.01 -8.56
CA TYR A 105 -0.25 3.40 -9.83
C TYR A 105 1.24 3.51 -10.11
N ASP A 106 1.86 4.59 -9.65
CA ASP A 106 3.29 4.84 -9.81
C ASP A 106 3.95 5.25 -8.48
N SER A 107 4.39 4.24 -7.71
CA SER A 107 4.98 4.47 -6.39
C SER A 107 6.45 4.86 -6.47
N GLN A 108 6.76 6.17 -6.42
CA GLN A 108 8.14 6.68 -6.55
C GLN A 108 8.68 7.31 -5.27
N GLU A 109 7.86 7.40 -4.23
CA GLU A 109 8.18 8.20 -3.06
C GLU A 109 8.79 7.38 -1.93
N ARG A 110 9.77 7.98 -1.23
CA ARG A 110 10.27 7.51 0.06
C ARG A 110 9.23 7.76 1.15
N GLY A 111 9.33 7.01 2.24
CA GLY A 111 8.55 7.21 3.45
C GLY A 111 8.96 8.46 4.23
N SER A 112 8.16 8.81 5.23
CA SER A 112 8.33 9.96 6.10
C SER A 112 8.70 9.53 7.51
N ARG A 113 9.43 10.40 8.22
CA ARG A 113 9.74 10.20 9.64
C ARG A 113 8.51 10.32 10.53
N GLY A 114 8.47 9.56 11.62
CA GLY A 114 7.54 9.75 12.74
C GLY A 114 7.89 10.96 13.62
N GLY A 115 6.94 11.43 14.42
CA GLY A 115 7.19 12.51 15.37
C GLY A 115 8.10 12.10 16.53
N SER A 116 8.97 13.00 16.97
CA SER A 116 9.82 12.81 18.15
C SER A 116 9.10 13.23 19.43
N ARG A 117 9.40 12.54 20.54
CA ARG A 117 8.86 12.90 21.85
C ARG A 117 9.74 13.97 22.51
N VAL A 118 9.13 15.03 23.02
CA VAL A 118 9.86 16.17 23.65
C VAL A 118 10.71 15.72 24.85
N ILE A 119 10.14 14.87 25.70
CA ILE A 119 10.84 14.22 26.81
C ILE A 119 10.83 12.71 26.51
N GLY A 120 11.75 12.30 25.65
CA GLY A 120 11.84 10.93 25.14
C GLY A 120 12.81 10.82 23.98
N GLY A 121 12.49 9.95 23.02
CA GLY A 121 13.36 9.63 21.90
C GLY A 121 12.87 10.10 20.54
N PRO A 122 13.71 9.90 19.51
CA PRO A 122 13.38 10.28 18.15
C PRO A 122 12.26 9.40 17.59
N GLY A 123 11.46 9.99 16.69
CA GLY A 123 10.59 9.21 15.82
C GLY A 123 11.39 8.38 14.82
N GLY A 124 10.82 7.25 14.41
CA GLY A 124 11.47 6.34 13.47
C GLY A 124 11.57 6.93 12.06
N ASN A 125 12.65 6.60 11.34
CA ASN A 125 12.89 7.08 9.97
C ASN A 125 11.89 6.46 8.98
N GLY A 126 11.62 7.15 7.88
CA GLY A 126 10.82 6.65 6.77
C GLY A 126 11.57 5.58 5.96
N GLY A 127 10.85 4.68 5.29
CA GLY A 127 11.42 3.69 4.38
C GLY A 127 11.95 4.28 3.07
N GLY A 128 12.89 3.59 2.40
CA GLY A 128 13.46 4.04 1.12
C GLY A 128 12.62 3.65 -0.10
N LEU A 129 13.20 3.79 -1.30
CA LEU A 129 12.59 3.39 -2.58
C LEU A 129 13.34 2.22 -3.20
N ILE A 130 12.59 1.19 -3.62
CA ILE A 130 13.07 0.17 -4.56
C ILE A 130 12.36 0.38 -5.90
N HIS A 131 13.12 0.69 -6.94
CA HIS A 131 12.64 0.84 -8.32
C HIS A 131 13.32 -0.18 -9.23
N LEU A 132 12.53 -1.14 -9.71
CA LEU A 132 12.97 -2.22 -10.58
C LEU A 132 12.38 -2.03 -11.99
N ASN A 133 13.26 -1.87 -12.97
CA ASN A 133 12.94 -1.88 -14.39
C ASN A 133 13.62 -3.09 -15.05
N ILE A 134 12.85 -4.15 -15.28
CA ILE A 134 13.33 -5.48 -15.67
C ILE A 134 12.90 -5.81 -17.09
N GLY A 135 13.86 -5.89 -18.01
CA GLY A 135 13.55 -6.07 -19.43
C GLY A 135 12.99 -7.45 -19.79
N VAL A 136 13.37 -8.51 -19.07
CA VAL A 136 13.03 -9.90 -19.44
C VAL A 136 12.34 -10.64 -18.31
N SER A 137 13.02 -10.90 -17.19
CA SER A 137 12.46 -11.75 -16.12
C SER A 137 12.90 -11.30 -14.74
N LEU A 138 11.92 -11.12 -13.87
CA LEU A 138 12.08 -10.90 -12.44
C LEU A 138 11.74 -12.18 -11.69
N PHE A 139 12.71 -12.74 -10.97
CA PHE A 139 12.53 -13.93 -10.14
C PHE A 139 12.87 -13.59 -8.68
N ILE A 140 11.87 -13.69 -7.79
CA ILE A 140 12.01 -13.33 -6.39
C ILE A 140 11.56 -14.50 -5.50
N ASP A 141 12.52 -15.22 -4.93
CA ASP A 141 12.32 -16.17 -3.82
C ASP A 141 12.82 -15.61 -2.48
N GLY A 142 13.59 -14.52 -2.51
CA GLY A 142 14.03 -13.79 -1.32
C GLY A 142 13.06 -12.69 -0.87
N THR A 143 13.62 -11.63 -0.29
CA THR A 143 12.85 -10.53 0.31
C THR A 143 13.26 -9.18 -0.27
N LEU A 144 12.26 -8.36 -0.60
CA LEU A 144 12.41 -6.92 -0.84
C LEU A 144 11.72 -6.17 0.30
N THR A 145 12.39 -5.20 0.91
CA THR A 145 11.81 -4.45 2.04
C THR A 145 12.10 -2.96 1.97
N VAL A 146 11.03 -2.17 2.17
CA VAL A 146 11.03 -0.70 2.28
C VAL A 146 10.39 -0.26 3.60
N ASN A 147 10.53 -1.07 4.66
CA ASN A 147 9.86 -0.84 5.94
C ASN A 147 10.27 0.48 6.60
N GLY A 148 9.32 1.10 7.29
CA GLY A 148 9.55 2.24 8.17
C GLY A 148 10.25 1.83 9.47
N GLY A 149 10.87 2.79 10.14
CA GLY A 149 11.60 2.57 11.37
C GLY A 149 10.71 2.72 12.59
N ASP A 150 11.00 1.95 13.63
CA ASP A 150 10.32 2.08 14.91
C ASP A 150 10.76 3.35 15.64
N GLY A 151 9.82 4.02 16.32
CA GLY A 151 10.11 5.11 17.24
C GLY A 151 10.77 4.59 18.51
N ARG A 152 11.64 5.42 19.11
CA ARG A 152 12.37 5.07 20.35
C ARG A 152 11.95 5.96 21.50
N ASP A 153 11.96 5.42 22.72
CA ASP A 153 11.67 6.14 23.97
C ASP A 153 10.42 7.03 23.88
N GLY A 154 9.32 6.46 23.39
CA GLY A 154 8.04 7.13 23.21
C GLY A 154 7.91 8.00 21.95
N GLY A 155 8.87 7.93 21.02
CA GLY A 155 8.75 8.44 19.66
C GLY A 155 7.74 7.62 18.83
N ALA A 156 7.22 8.23 17.76
CA ALA A 156 6.29 7.58 16.85
C ALA A 156 7.01 6.87 15.69
N GLY A 157 6.34 5.89 15.08
CA GLY A 157 6.87 5.13 13.97
C GLY A 157 6.94 5.93 12.66
N GLY A 158 7.98 5.67 11.87
CA GLY A 158 8.12 6.18 10.50
C GLY A 158 7.30 5.38 9.50
N SER A 159 6.85 6.02 8.42
CA SER A 159 6.12 5.31 7.38
C SER A 159 7.04 4.47 6.49
N ALA A 160 6.51 3.39 5.93
CA ALA A 160 7.23 2.65 4.89
C ALA A 160 7.38 3.48 3.61
N GLY A 161 8.30 3.07 2.73
CA GLY A 161 8.53 3.70 1.43
C GLY A 161 7.78 3.01 0.29
N SER A 162 8.40 2.91 -0.88
CA SER A 162 7.75 2.41 -2.10
C SER A 162 8.54 1.28 -2.78
N ILE A 163 7.82 0.28 -3.30
CA ILE A 163 8.36 -0.72 -4.22
C ILE A 163 7.68 -0.55 -5.57
N ARG A 164 8.41 -0.06 -6.57
CA ARG A 164 7.96 0.02 -7.96
C ARG A 164 8.63 -1.07 -8.79
N VAL A 165 7.81 -1.89 -9.44
CA VAL A 165 8.25 -2.94 -10.34
C VAL A 165 7.64 -2.74 -11.72
N SER A 166 8.49 -2.74 -12.73
CA SER A 166 8.12 -2.87 -14.14
C SER A 166 8.90 -4.05 -14.71
N ALA A 167 8.23 -5.11 -15.14
CA ALA A 167 8.87 -6.32 -15.65
C ALA A 167 8.09 -6.94 -16.81
N ALA A 168 8.78 -7.65 -17.71
CA ALA A 168 8.08 -8.46 -18.72
C ALA A 168 7.47 -9.73 -18.10
N ALA A 169 8.23 -10.46 -17.28
CA ALA A 169 7.76 -11.63 -16.53
C ALA A 169 8.11 -11.50 -15.04
N PHE A 170 7.21 -11.96 -14.17
CA PHE A 170 7.42 -11.98 -12.72
C PHE A 170 7.05 -13.34 -12.11
N GLU A 171 8.00 -13.95 -11.41
CA GLU A 171 7.91 -15.32 -10.88
C GLU A 171 8.58 -15.42 -9.49
N GLY A 172 8.23 -16.47 -8.75
CA GLY A 172 8.83 -16.79 -7.45
C GLY A 172 7.84 -16.82 -6.29
N HIS A 173 8.36 -17.13 -5.11
CA HIS A 173 7.60 -17.36 -3.87
C HIS A 173 8.06 -16.48 -2.70
N GLY A 174 8.89 -15.48 -2.99
CA GLY A 174 9.46 -14.57 -2.02
C GLY A 174 8.46 -13.57 -1.47
N SER A 175 8.96 -12.44 -0.94
CA SER A 175 8.10 -11.46 -0.30
C SER A 175 8.51 -10.00 -0.51
N LEU A 176 7.51 -9.14 -0.66
CA LEU A 176 7.65 -7.69 -0.82
C LEU A 176 7.00 -7.00 0.38
N HIS A 177 7.78 -6.22 1.13
CA HIS A 177 7.36 -5.60 2.39
C HIS A 177 7.44 -4.08 2.33
N ALA A 178 6.33 -3.43 2.66
CA ALA A 178 6.18 -1.99 2.80
C ALA A 178 5.41 -1.68 4.10
N VAL A 179 5.95 -2.12 5.24
CA VAL A 179 5.32 -2.05 6.56
C VAL A 179 5.76 -0.82 7.33
N GLY A 180 4.81 -0.09 7.92
CA GLY A 180 5.11 1.07 8.77
C GLY A 180 5.74 0.67 10.11
N GLY A 181 6.56 1.55 10.67
CA GLY A 181 7.22 1.31 11.96
C GLY A 181 6.29 1.45 13.16
N ALA A 182 6.59 0.76 14.25
CA ALA A 182 5.88 0.86 15.51
C ALA A 182 6.33 2.07 16.35
N GLY A 183 5.53 2.49 17.33
CA GLY A 183 5.89 3.56 18.26
C GLY A 183 4.72 3.97 19.13
N SER A 184 4.79 5.16 19.75
CA SER A 184 3.64 5.72 20.48
C SER A 184 2.40 5.83 19.58
N ALA A 185 2.64 6.24 18.34
CA ALA A 185 1.74 6.12 17.20
C ALA A 185 2.48 5.41 16.06
N GLY A 186 1.79 4.48 15.39
CA GLY A 186 2.36 3.70 14.29
C GLY A 186 2.53 4.52 13.02
N GLY A 187 3.61 4.26 12.29
CA GLY A 187 3.80 4.79 10.95
C GLY A 187 2.88 4.14 9.94
N SER A 188 2.46 4.90 8.94
CA SER A 188 1.67 4.38 7.82
C SER A 188 2.46 3.38 6.99
N ALA A 189 1.75 2.44 6.38
CA ALA A 189 2.35 1.56 5.38
C ALA A 189 2.79 2.33 4.12
N GLY A 190 3.52 1.62 3.27
CA GLY A 190 3.99 2.11 1.98
C GLY A 190 3.13 1.64 0.80
N ARG A 191 3.66 1.86 -0.40
CA ARG A 191 3.01 1.50 -1.67
C ARG A 191 3.84 0.46 -2.41
N ILE A 192 3.18 -0.51 -3.01
CA ILE A 192 3.77 -1.50 -3.91
C ILE A 192 3.03 -1.41 -5.23
N SER A 193 3.69 -0.99 -6.31
CA SER A 193 3.11 -0.92 -7.65
C SER A 193 3.86 -1.84 -8.60
N VAL A 194 3.19 -2.86 -9.14
CA VAL A 194 3.77 -3.88 -10.02
C VAL A 194 3.08 -3.85 -11.37
N HIS A 195 3.86 -3.62 -12.44
CA HIS A 195 3.42 -3.61 -13.82
C HIS A 195 4.12 -4.71 -14.60
N ILE A 196 3.36 -5.73 -15.03
CA ILE A 196 3.83 -6.91 -15.73
C ILE A 196 3.34 -6.90 -17.18
N GLY A 197 4.28 -7.00 -18.12
CA GLY A 197 3.99 -6.93 -19.56
C GLY A 197 3.47 -8.23 -20.18
N ASN A 198 3.89 -9.40 -19.69
CA ASN A 198 3.60 -10.69 -20.34
C ASN A 198 2.86 -11.67 -19.40
N TRP A 199 3.56 -12.27 -18.43
CA TRP A 199 2.95 -13.24 -17.52
C TRP A 199 3.41 -13.04 -16.08
N ASN A 200 2.47 -13.22 -15.16
CA ASN A 200 2.66 -13.10 -13.73
C ASN A 200 2.41 -14.47 -13.08
N HIS A 201 3.48 -15.15 -12.68
CA HIS A 201 3.46 -16.40 -11.91
C HIS A 201 4.10 -16.22 -10.54
N PHE A 202 4.09 -14.99 -10.00
CA PHE A 202 4.52 -14.76 -8.64
C PHE A 202 3.42 -15.21 -7.66
N HIS A 203 3.76 -16.18 -6.82
CA HIS A 203 2.88 -16.74 -5.79
C HIS A 203 3.38 -16.42 -4.38
N GLY A 204 4.28 -15.44 -4.27
CA GLY A 204 4.79 -14.95 -3.00
C GLY A 204 3.84 -13.98 -2.30
N ARG A 205 4.35 -13.30 -1.27
CA ARG A 205 3.55 -12.42 -0.40
C ARG A 205 3.83 -10.95 -0.64
N HIS A 206 2.76 -10.15 -0.74
CA HIS A 206 2.83 -8.70 -0.64
C HIS A 206 2.35 -8.28 0.76
N VAL A 207 3.12 -7.47 1.47
CA VAL A 207 2.81 -7.02 2.83
C VAL A 207 2.91 -5.50 2.89
N ALA A 208 1.77 -4.81 3.04
CA ALA A 208 1.70 -3.36 3.10
C ALA A 208 0.74 -2.94 4.23
N THR A 209 1.14 -3.19 5.48
CA THR A 209 0.34 -2.91 6.69
C THR A 209 0.93 -1.77 7.50
N GLY A 210 0.07 -1.02 8.18
CA GLY A 210 0.51 0.04 9.08
C GLY A 210 1.25 -0.50 10.31
N GLY A 211 2.06 0.36 10.92
CA GLY A 211 2.78 0.06 12.14
C GLY A 211 1.88 0.11 13.38
N LYS A 212 2.33 -0.56 14.45
CA LYS A 212 1.60 -0.60 15.72
C LYS A 212 1.79 0.69 16.53
N GLY A 213 0.72 1.20 17.11
CA GLY A 213 0.70 2.28 18.08
C GLY A 213 0.35 1.71 19.46
N GLU A 214 0.41 2.55 20.50
CA GLU A 214 0.08 2.12 21.87
C GLU A 214 -1.41 1.73 22.03
N THR A 215 -2.27 2.32 21.21
CA THR A 215 -3.72 2.03 21.19
C THR A 215 -4.19 1.70 19.77
N ILE A 216 -5.37 1.08 19.67
CA ILE A 216 -6.01 0.74 18.39
C ILE A 216 -6.21 1.97 17.48
N ASN A 217 -6.43 3.15 18.07
CA ASN A 217 -6.63 4.42 17.36
C ASN A 217 -5.30 5.09 16.96
N SER A 218 -4.19 4.60 17.51
CA SER A 218 -2.85 5.11 17.24
C SER A 218 -2.10 4.23 16.22
N HIS A 219 -2.74 3.22 15.64
CA HIS A 219 -2.18 2.45 14.53
C HIS A 219 -1.95 3.33 13.29
N GLY A 220 -0.90 3.02 12.54
CA GLY A 220 -0.72 3.60 11.21
C GLY A 220 -1.72 3.03 10.22
N GLY A 221 -2.09 3.82 9.21
CA GLY A 221 -3.01 3.35 8.18
C GLY A 221 -2.40 2.29 7.24
N PRO A 222 -3.27 1.54 6.53
CA PRO A 222 -2.85 0.50 5.62
C PRO A 222 -2.19 1.04 4.35
N GLY A 223 -1.48 0.15 3.67
CA GLY A 223 -0.77 0.44 2.43
C GLY A 223 -1.53 -0.06 1.23
N SER A 224 -0.90 0.06 0.06
CA SER A 224 -1.48 -0.45 -1.16
C SER A 224 -0.55 -1.36 -1.92
N VAL A 225 -1.16 -2.37 -2.54
CA VAL A 225 -0.53 -3.21 -3.54
C VAL A 225 -1.37 -3.08 -4.81
N TYR A 226 -0.83 -2.39 -5.81
CA TYR A 226 -1.39 -2.31 -7.15
C TYR A 226 -0.67 -3.31 -8.04
N LEU A 227 -1.42 -4.24 -8.63
CA LEU A 227 -0.90 -5.20 -9.59
C LEU A 227 -1.58 -4.96 -10.94
N ARG A 228 -0.78 -4.82 -11.99
CA ARG A 228 -1.25 -4.80 -13.37
C ARG A 228 -0.50 -5.86 -14.15
N ASP A 229 -1.22 -6.81 -14.72
CA ASP A 229 -0.68 -7.84 -15.60
C ASP A 229 -1.49 -7.95 -16.89
N ILE A 230 -1.05 -8.80 -17.81
CA ILE A 230 -1.80 -9.14 -19.03
C ILE A 230 -2.39 -10.54 -18.86
N ARG A 231 -3.72 -10.65 -18.93
CA ARG A 231 -4.47 -11.92 -18.91
C ARG A 231 -5.35 -12.00 -20.13
N TYR A 232 -5.27 -13.10 -20.88
CA TYR A 232 -6.04 -13.30 -22.11
C TYR A 232 -5.95 -12.11 -23.07
N MET A 233 -4.73 -11.57 -23.27
CA MET A 233 -4.43 -10.41 -24.13
C MET A 233 -5.10 -9.10 -23.71
N ARG A 234 -5.53 -8.96 -22.45
CA ARG A 234 -6.09 -7.72 -21.90
C ARG A 234 -5.37 -7.34 -20.61
N ALA A 235 -5.28 -6.04 -20.34
CA ALA A 235 -4.80 -5.57 -19.05
C ALA A 235 -5.79 -6.01 -17.97
N HIS A 236 -5.25 -6.58 -16.90
CA HIS A 236 -5.98 -7.00 -15.72
C HIS A 236 -5.35 -6.32 -14.51
N THR A 237 -6.18 -5.70 -13.68
CA THR A 237 -5.76 -4.80 -12.60
C THR A 237 -6.33 -5.26 -11.27
N GLN A 238 -5.47 -5.28 -10.26
CA GLN A 238 -5.83 -5.67 -8.91
C GLN A 238 -5.38 -4.60 -7.92
N LEU A 239 -6.23 -4.30 -6.93
CA LEU A 239 -5.88 -3.48 -5.77
C LEU A 239 -6.08 -4.32 -4.52
N LEU A 240 -5.01 -4.52 -3.74
CA LEU A 240 -5.06 -5.21 -2.46
C LEU A 240 -4.78 -4.22 -1.33
N LEU A 241 -5.68 -4.17 -0.36
CA LEU A 241 -5.56 -3.38 0.86
C LEU A 241 -5.74 -4.29 2.08
N ASP A 242 -4.76 -4.23 2.98
CA ASP A 242 -4.75 -4.97 4.23
C ASP A 242 -4.73 -3.99 5.39
N GLY A 243 -5.85 -3.90 6.11
CA GLY A 243 -6.04 -2.98 7.24
C GLY A 243 -5.15 -3.29 8.45
N GLY A 244 -4.51 -4.47 8.51
CA GLY A 244 -3.68 -4.87 9.63
C GLY A 244 -4.42 -4.96 10.98
N GLY A 245 -5.76 -5.00 10.96
CA GLY A 245 -6.61 -4.95 12.16
C GLY A 245 -6.75 -3.55 12.77
N ALA A 246 -6.40 -2.48 12.04
CA ALA A 246 -6.61 -1.11 12.48
C ALA A 246 -8.10 -0.70 12.44
N THR A 247 -8.43 0.45 13.01
CA THR A 247 -9.81 0.97 12.96
C THR A 247 -10.20 1.39 11.54
N TRP A 248 -11.50 1.37 11.26
CA TRP A 248 -12.01 1.82 9.97
C TRP A 248 -11.83 3.32 9.71
N ASP A 249 -11.53 4.12 10.73
CA ASP A 249 -11.32 5.56 10.60
C ASP A 249 -10.00 5.92 9.88
N LEU A 250 -9.13 4.92 9.67
CA LEU A 250 -7.95 5.02 8.81
C LEU A 250 -8.32 4.64 7.38
N TYR A 251 -8.83 5.62 6.64
CA TYR A 251 -9.19 5.45 5.25
C TYR A 251 -7.97 5.45 4.32
N TYR A 252 -7.80 4.37 3.57
CA TYR A 252 -7.06 4.44 2.32
C TYR A 252 -7.86 5.26 1.31
N THR A 253 -7.29 6.39 0.86
CA THR A 253 -7.99 7.35 0.01
C THR A 253 -7.46 7.30 -1.42
N LEU A 254 -8.36 7.06 -2.38
CA LEU A 254 -8.09 7.21 -3.80
C LEU A 254 -8.11 8.70 -4.17
N ASP A 255 -6.93 9.28 -4.34
CA ASP A 255 -6.67 10.69 -4.63
C ASP A 255 -5.53 10.82 -5.64
N GLU A 256 -5.78 10.37 -6.86
CA GLU A 256 -4.81 10.45 -7.95
C GLU A 256 -4.96 11.77 -8.71
N PRO A 257 -3.85 12.47 -9.05
CA PRO A 257 -3.91 13.73 -9.76
C PRO A 257 -4.70 13.62 -11.07
N SER A 258 -5.67 14.52 -11.25
CA SER A 258 -6.52 14.60 -12.45
C SER A 258 -7.34 13.33 -12.76
N MET A 259 -7.48 12.39 -11.80
CA MET A 259 -8.28 11.18 -11.98
C MET A 259 -9.57 11.25 -11.16
N VAL A 260 -10.69 11.02 -11.85
CA VAL A 260 -12.03 10.94 -11.25
C VAL A 260 -12.66 9.57 -11.39
N ASN A 261 -12.07 8.68 -12.19
CA ASN A 261 -12.60 7.33 -12.43
C ASN A 261 -11.53 6.31 -12.04
N TYR A 262 -11.87 5.45 -11.10
CA TYR A 262 -11.03 4.37 -10.61
C TYR A 262 -11.64 3.04 -11.07
N THR A 263 -10.84 2.17 -11.69
CA THR A 263 -11.31 0.89 -12.18
C THR A 263 -10.33 -0.21 -11.81
N PHE A 264 -10.86 -1.27 -11.20
CA PHE A 264 -10.11 -2.45 -10.80
C PHE A 264 -10.90 -3.70 -11.20
N ASP A 265 -10.22 -4.65 -11.82
CA ASP A 265 -10.81 -5.97 -12.12
C ASP A 265 -11.00 -6.78 -10.85
N GLU A 266 -10.07 -6.64 -9.90
CA GLU A 266 -10.20 -7.21 -8.57
C GLU A 266 -9.85 -6.20 -7.48
N LEU A 267 -10.73 -6.06 -6.49
CA LEU A 267 -10.51 -5.27 -5.29
C LEU A 267 -10.52 -6.20 -4.07
N HIS A 268 -9.40 -6.27 -3.35
CA HIS A 268 -9.24 -7.10 -2.15
C HIS A 268 -9.17 -6.21 -0.91
N LEU A 269 -10.10 -6.42 0.02
CA LEU A 269 -10.22 -5.67 1.28
C LEU A 269 -10.21 -6.64 2.46
N THR A 270 -9.10 -6.72 3.19
CA THR A 270 -8.91 -7.65 4.31
C THR A 270 -8.50 -6.94 5.60
N ASN A 271 -8.68 -7.61 6.75
CA ASN A 271 -8.28 -7.17 8.08
C ASN A 271 -8.64 -5.70 8.40
N SER A 272 -9.89 -5.32 8.19
CA SER A 272 -10.45 -4.00 8.46
C SER A 272 -9.96 -2.88 7.54
N ALA A 273 -9.49 -3.20 6.31
CA ALA A 273 -9.18 -2.18 5.32
C ALA A 273 -10.41 -1.31 5.00
N SER A 274 -10.29 0.02 5.15
CA SER A 274 -11.34 0.98 4.81
C SER A 274 -10.93 1.80 3.58
N LEU A 275 -11.72 1.72 2.51
CA LEU A 275 -11.48 2.40 1.24
C LEU A 275 -12.47 3.56 1.06
N GLN A 276 -11.95 4.70 0.60
CA GLN A 276 -12.76 5.82 0.09
C GLN A 276 -12.11 6.46 -1.13
N MET A 277 -12.87 7.27 -1.87
CA MET A 277 -12.32 8.26 -2.79
C MET A 277 -12.22 9.61 -2.08
N LYS A 278 -11.38 10.51 -2.59
CA LYS A 278 -11.34 11.89 -2.08
C LYS A 278 -12.74 12.52 -2.10
N SER A 279 -13.06 13.19 -0.99
CA SER A 279 -14.33 13.86 -0.76
C SER A 279 -14.08 15.28 -0.22
N GLY A 280 -15.14 16.11 -0.19
CA GLY A 280 -15.09 17.48 0.35
C GLY A 280 -14.64 18.56 -0.64
N ASP A 281 -14.49 18.24 -1.92
CA ASP A 281 -14.12 19.18 -3.00
C ASP A 281 -15.19 19.32 -4.09
N ASP A 282 -16.41 18.82 -3.84
CA ASP A 282 -17.55 18.80 -4.77
C ASP A 282 -17.27 18.13 -6.14
N VAL A 283 -16.17 17.40 -6.28
CA VAL A 283 -15.85 16.67 -7.50
C VAL A 283 -16.51 15.30 -7.49
N SER A 284 -17.27 15.02 -8.56
CA SER A 284 -17.85 13.69 -8.76
C SER A 284 -16.78 12.67 -9.12
N ARG A 285 -16.75 11.54 -8.39
CA ARG A 285 -15.79 10.45 -8.60
C ARG A 285 -16.49 9.11 -8.73
N SER A 286 -15.94 8.23 -9.55
CA SER A 286 -16.47 6.88 -9.74
C SER A 286 -15.45 5.80 -9.38
N LEU A 287 -15.94 4.73 -8.74
CA LEU A 287 -15.20 3.51 -8.45
C LEU A 287 -15.89 2.34 -9.13
N THR A 288 -15.19 1.65 -10.02
CA THR A 288 -15.62 0.40 -10.64
C THR A 288 -14.77 -0.74 -10.11
N ALA A 289 -15.40 -1.66 -9.37
CA ALA A 289 -14.78 -2.91 -8.93
C ALA A 289 -15.53 -4.07 -9.59
N VAL A 290 -14.91 -4.73 -10.57
CA VAL A 290 -15.54 -5.83 -11.31
C VAL A 290 -15.76 -7.04 -10.39
N LYS A 291 -14.78 -7.32 -9.53
CA LYS A 291 -14.87 -8.34 -8.48
C LYS A 291 -14.33 -7.81 -7.17
N ILE A 292 -14.98 -8.15 -6.06
CA ILE A 292 -14.53 -7.78 -4.72
C ILE A 292 -14.25 -9.05 -3.92
N TYR A 293 -13.10 -9.07 -3.25
CA TYR A 293 -12.71 -10.12 -2.32
C TYR A 293 -12.48 -9.49 -0.94
N GLY A 294 -12.73 -10.28 0.11
CA GLY A 294 -12.56 -9.81 1.47
C GLY A 294 -13.01 -10.85 2.50
N ASP A 295 -12.66 -10.58 3.75
CA ASP A 295 -12.95 -11.39 4.92
C ASP A 295 -14.17 -10.89 5.72
N LYS A 296 -14.96 -9.99 5.12
CA LYS A 296 -16.12 -9.28 5.71
C LYS A 296 -15.77 -8.24 6.76
N THR A 297 -14.49 -7.98 7.01
CA THR A 297 -14.04 -6.94 7.93
C THR A 297 -13.73 -5.64 7.23
N GLY A 298 -13.38 -5.66 5.93
CA GLY A 298 -13.13 -4.43 5.15
C GLY A 298 -14.39 -3.56 4.95
N ARG A 299 -14.19 -2.33 4.48
CA ARG A 299 -15.27 -1.37 4.19
C ARG A 299 -14.99 -0.57 2.91
N ILE A 300 -16.02 -0.36 2.10
CA ILE A 300 -16.05 0.64 1.03
C ILE A 300 -16.99 1.76 1.46
N HIS A 301 -16.50 2.99 1.49
CA HIS A 301 -17.29 4.16 1.86
C HIS A 301 -17.41 5.12 0.67
N LEU A 302 -18.65 5.35 0.23
CA LEU A 302 -19.02 6.29 -0.82
C LEU A 302 -19.62 7.54 -0.19
N HIS A 303 -18.94 8.67 -0.35
CA HIS A 303 -19.38 9.98 0.13
C HIS A 303 -20.29 10.66 -0.91
N SER A 304 -20.86 11.82 -0.58
CA SER A 304 -21.61 12.64 -1.53
C SER A 304 -20.83 12.87 -2.84
N ASN A 305 -21.53 12.86 -3.98
CA ASN A 305 -20.97 12.93 -5.34
C ASN A 305 -20.13 11.71 -5.78
N HIS A 306 -20.07 10.63 -4.98
CA HIS A 306 -19.41 9.40 -5.40
C HIS A 306 -20.37 8.42 -6.08
N ILE A 307 -19.85 7.69 -7.07
CA ILE A 307 -20.58 6.65 -7.79
C ILE A 307 -19.80 5.33 -7.70
N GLY A 308 -20.37 4.31 -7.08
CA GLY A 308 -19.81 2.96 -7.04
C GLY A 308 -20.47 2.03 -8.04
N PHE A 309 -19.69 1.30 -8.82
CA PHE A 309 -20.11 0.15 -9.63
C PHE A 309 -19.44 -1.10 -9.04
N LEU A 310 -20.18 -1.86 -8.22
CA LEU A 310 -19.65 -2.95 -7.40
C LEU A 310 -20.20 -4.29 -7.89
N GLU A 311 -19.34 -5.11 -8.53
CA GLU A 311 -19.70 -6.40 -9.14
C GLU A 311 -20.87 -6.33 -10.15
N LYS A 312 -21.07 -5.16 -10.76
CA LYS A 312 -22.09 -4.94 -11.78
C LYS A 312 -21.64 -5.54 -13.11
N ALA A 313 -22.40 -6.51 -13.63
CA ALA A 313 -22.31 -6.91 -15.03
C ALA A 313 -23.55 -6.42 -15.79
N ALA A 314 -23.37 -5.85 -16.98
CA ALA A 314 -24.48 -5.29 -17.76
C ALA A 314 -25.33 -6.34 -18.48
N THR A 315 -24.86 -7.59 -18.59
CA THR A 315 -25.43 -8.61 -19.49
C THR A 315 -25.61 -9.99 -18.86
N LEU A 316 -25.26 -10.16 -17.58
CA LEU A 316 -25.31 -11.43 -16.87
C LEU A 316 -25.89 -11.22 -15.47
N GLN A 317 -26.70 -12.19 -14.99
CA GLN A 317 -27.11 -12.21 -13.59
C GLN A 317 -25.88 -12.43 -12.72
N THR A 318 -25.42 -11.39 -12.03
CA THR A 318 -24.34 -11.51 -11.04
C THR A 318 -24.92 -11.64 -9.64
N THR A 319 -24.29 -12.49 -8.83
CA THR A 319 -24.62 -12.62 -7.41
C THR A 319 -23.44 -12.16 -6.58
N MET A 320 -23.65 -11.11 -5.79
CA MET A 320 -22.68 -10.63 -4.81
C MET A 320 -23.07 -11.15 -3.43
N LYS A 321 -22.12 -11.76 -2.71
CA LYS A 321 -22.22 -12.00 -1.27
C LYS A 321 -21.27 -11.03 -0.60
N THR A 322 -21.76 -10.00 0.09
CA THR A 322 -20.95 -8.83 0.49
C THR A 322 -19.64 -9.26 1.16
N PRO A 323 -18.50 -9.15 0.44
CA PRO A 323 -17.20 -9.59 0.94
C PRO A 323 -16.57 -8.52 1.85
N ALA A 324 -17.14 -7.31 1.85
CA ALA A 324 -16.80 -6.16 2.67
C ALA A 324 -18.08 -5.38 3.00
N ASN A 325 -18.01 -4.53 4.03
CA ASN A 325 -19.10 -3.63 4.43
C ASN A 325 -19.19 -2.47 3.42
N ILE A 326 -20.41 -1.98 3.16
CA ILE A 326 -20.63 -0.89 2.19
C ILE A 326 -21.36 0.25 2.89
N TRP A 327 -20.77 1.43 2.88
CA TRP A 327 -21.36 2.64 3.43
C TRP A 327 -21.61 3.63 2.29
N ILE A 328 -22.83 4.18 2.25
CA ILE A 328 -23.31 5.07 1.21
C ILE A 328 -23.93 6.27 1.91
N ASP A 329 -23.24 7.40 1.82
CA ASP A 329 -23.72 8.67 2.34
C ASP A 329 -24.74 9.31 1.41
N GLU A 330 -25.43 10.34 1.93
CA GLU A 330 -26.38 11.11 1.16
C GLU A 330 -25.71 11.75 -0.07
N GLY A 331 -26.35 11.66 -1.23
CA GLY A 331 -25.80 12.15 -2.50
C GLY A 331 -24.87 11.18 -3.23
N ALA A 332 -24.50 10.05 -2.62
CA ALA A 332 -23.76 8.98 -3.29
C ALA A 332 -24.69 8.01 -4.04
N LYS A 333 -24.16 7.32 -5.06
CA LYS A 333 -24.89 6.29 -5.82
C LYS A 333 -24.08 5.00 -5.82
N ALA A 334 -24.73 3.87 -5.58
CA ALA A 334 -24.11 2.55 -5.72
C ALA A 334 -24.95 1.67 -6.65
N TYR A 335 -24.32 1.19 -7.72
CA TYR A 335 -24.86 0.18 -8.62
C TYR A 335 -24.17 -1.15 -8.29
N MET A 336 -24.96 -2.14 -7.86
CA MET A 336 -24.46 -3.44 -7.42
C MET A 336 -24.84 -4.55 -8.40
N ALA A 337 -24.43 -5.78 -8.09
CA ALA A 337 -24.85 -7.00 -8.78
C ALA A 337 -26.38 -7.18 -8.81
N THR A 338 -26.87 -8.02 -9.73
CA THR A 338 -28.31 -8.38 -9.89
C THR A 338 -28.92 -8.94 -8.61
N LEU A 339 -28.16 -9.77 -7.90
CA LEU A 339 -28.57 -10.38 -6.64
C LEU A 339 -27.52 -10.07 -5.58
N VAL A 340 -27.92 -9.41 -4.49
CA VAL A 340 -27.01 -9.03 -3.39
C VAL A 340 -27.43 -9.72 -2.11
N TYR A 341 -26.57 -10.59 -1.59
CA TYR A 341 -26.66 -11.15 -0.25
C TYR A 341 -25.79 -10.34 0.70
N ILE A 342 -26.42 -9.68 1.65
CA ILE A 342 -25.72 -8.91 2.68
C ILE A 342 -25.36 -9.84 3.83
N LEU A 343 -24.06 -10.07 4.02
CA LEU A 343 -23.47 -10.93 5.04
C LEU A 343 -22.48 -10.11 5.86
N ALA A 344 -22.81 -9.77 7.11
CA ALA A 344 -21.91 -9.05 8.02
C ALA A 344 -21.21 -9.96 9.02
N ARG A 345 -20.00 -9.54 9.41
CA ARG A 345 -19.38 -9.89 10.71
C ARG A 345 -19.04 -8.65 11.58
N GLY A 346 -19.22 -7.43 11.08
CA GLY A 346 -19.05 -6.17 11.83
C GLY A 346 -20.40 -5.53 12.20
N GLU A 347 -20.37 -4.44 13.00
CA GLU A 347 -21.58 -3.80 13.56
C GLU A 347 -22.64 -3.40 12.51
N ILE A 348 -22.25 -3.02 11.28
CA ILE A 348 -23.18 -2.66 10.19
C ILE A 348 -22.65 -3.12 8.82
N ALA A 349 -23.37 -4.04 8.17
CA ALA A 349 -23.04 -4.60 6.85
C ALA A 349 -23.23 -3.62 5.68
N LEU A 350 -24.35 -2.90 5.71
CA LEU A 350 -24.76 -1.90 4.74
C LEU A 350 -25.31 -0.71 5.52
N LYS A 351 -24.67 0.45 5.38
CA LYS A 351 -25.16 1.70 5.95
C LYS A 351 -25.59 2.62 4.81
N VAL A 352 -26.83 3.07 4.87
CA VAL A 352 -27.40 4.02 3.91
C VAL A 352 -27.91 5.22 4.68
N CYS A 353 -27.34 6.39 4.43
CA CYS A 353 -27.82 7.65 4.97
C CYS A 353 -28.71 8.32 3.90
N SER A 354 -30.02 8.46 4.13
CA SER A 354 -30.91 9.20 3.23
C SER A 354 -31.98 9.99 3.97
N HIS A 355 -32.12 11.28 3.67
CA HIS A 355 -33.29 12.11 4.05
C HIS A 355 -33.43 13.36 3.17
N PRO A 356 -34.61 13.70 2.63
CA PRO A 356 -35.70 12.86 2.14
C PRO A 356 -35.74 12.96 0.60
N LEU A 357 -35.20 11.99 -0.15
CA LEU A 357 -35.64 11.63 -1.52
C LEU A 357 -34.68 10.59 -2.14
N ARG A 358 -35.24 9.39 -2.36
CA ARG A 358 -34.79 8.31 -3.26
C ARG A 358 -33.43 7.66 -2.97
N LEU A 359 -33.50 6.61 -2.15
CA LEU A 359 -32.64 5.44 -2.28
C LEU A 359 -32.88 4.81 -3.67
N LEU A 360 -31.86 4.79 -4.53
CA LEU A 360 -31.90 4.08 -5.81
C LEU A 360 -30.84 2.99 -5.81
N ILE A 361 -31.11 1.90 -5.08
CA ILE A 361 -30.39 0.63 -5.27
C ILE A 361 -31.00 0.01 -6.53
N ILE A 362 -30.33 0.17 -7.66
CA ILE A 362 -30.70 -0.57 -8.87
C ILE A 362 -29.91 -1.87 -8.87
N ALA A 363 -30.56 -2.92 -8.36
CA ALA A 363 -30.22 -4.28 -8.72
C ALA A 363 -30.78 -4.54 -10.12
N TYR A 364 -29.92 -4.83 -11.09
CA TYR A 364 -30.30 -5.04 -12.50
C TYR A 364 -30.55 -6.49 -12.82
#